data_AF-A0A843GY44-F1
#
_entry.id   AF-A0A843GY44-F1
#
_cell.length_a   1.000
_cell.length_b   1.000
_cell.length_c   1.000
_cell.angle_alpha   90.00
_cell.angle_beta   90.00
_cell.angle_gamma   90.00
#
_symmetry.space_group_name_H-M   'P 1'
#
loop_
_entity.id
_entity.type
_entity.pdbx_description
1 polymer ?
#
loop_
_entity_poly.entity_id
_entity_poly.type
_entity_poly.pdbx_seq_one_letter_code
_entity_poly.pdbx_strand_id
1 'polypeptide(L)'
;MKYVKKETEETKKEKFDLNECFTLWLNTSKEGNKYLTGYDFNKNRIIGFYNKKANDKQPSIRIYGVDEEGKTTAEEIITLWDTTFKTSGKDGLSGYTNEKENIIAFYGDETDTKRPYIKGYFAKN
;
A
#
# COMPACT_ATOMS: atom_id res chain seq x y z
N MET A 1 24.92 -14.50 -49.04
CA MET A 1 24.04 -14.63 -47.85
C MET A 1 23.68 -13.23 -47.38
N LYS A 2 22.41 -12.84 -47.42
CA LYS A 2 21.94 -11.54 -46.93
C LYS A 2 21.47 -11.73 -45.48
N TYR A 3 22.09 -11.03 -44.54
CA TYR A 3 21.65 -10.99 -43.15
C TYR A 3 20.52 -9.97 -43.04
N VAL A 4 19.30 -10.44 -42.78
CA VAL A 4 18.18 -9.58 -42.39
C VAL A 4 18.31 -9.38 -40.88
N LYS A 5 18.66 -8.15 -40.45
CA LYS A 5 18.55 -7.73 -39.06
C LYS A 5 17.07 -7.76 -38.68
N LYS A 6 16.68 -8.65 -37.77
CA LYS A 6 15.39 -8.58 -37.07
C LYS A 6 15.45 -7.37 -36.13
N GLU A 7 14.73 -6.32 -36.47
CA GLU A 7 14.46 -5.23 -35.54
C GLU A 7 13.72 -5.81 -34.34
N THR A 8 14.27 -5.54 -33.15
CA THR A 8 13.72 -6.03 -31.88
C THR A 8 12.57 -5.09 -31.53
N GLU A 9 11.36 -5.62 -31.39
CA GLU A 9 10.18 -4.84 -30.97
C GLU A 9 10.51 -4.09 -29.68
N GLU A 10 10.64 -2.77 -29.79
CA GLU A 10 10.78 -1.89 -28.64
C GLU A 10 9.50 -2.02 -27.80
N THR A 11 9.65 -2.65 -26.64
CA THR A 11 8.57 -2.76 -25.66
C THR A 11 8.20 -1.34 -25.24
N LYS A 12 7.07 -0.82 -25.76
CA LYS A 12 6.47 0.43 -25.31
C LYS A 12 6.36 0.36 -23.79
N LYS A 13 7.18 1.15 -23.09
CA LYS A 13 6.99 1.41 -21.65
C LYS A 13 5.70 2.21 -21.52
N GLU A 14 4.58 1.54 -21.38
CA GLU A 14 3.37 2.19 -20.89
C GLU A 14 3.70 2.80 -19.53
N LYS A 15 3.60 4.12 -19.44
CA LYS A 15 3.62 4.80 -18.15
C LYS A 15 2.33 4.39 -17.44
N PHE A 16 2.43 3.42 -16.54
CA PHE A 16 1.39 3.16 -15.56
C PHE A 16 1.29 4.38 -14.65
N ASP A 17 0.25 5.19 -14.85
CA ASP A 17 -0.09 6.28 -13.96
C ASP A 17 -0.89 5.71 -12.78
N LEU A 18 -0.17 5.25 -11.76
CA LEU A 18 -0.75 4.76 -10.51
C LEU A 18 -1.08 5.96 -9.63
N ASN A 19 -2.36 6.20 -9.40
CA ASN A 19 -2.82 7.25 -8.50
C ASN A 19 -2.55 6.82 -7.05
N GLU A 20 -1.72 7.57 -6.33
CA GLU A 20 -1.43 7.31 -4.91
C GLU A 20 -2.73 7.44 -4.09
N CYS A 21 -3.04 6.41 -3.31
CA CYS A 21 -4.22 6.33 -2.44
C CYS A 21 -3.85 6.72 -1.01
N PHE A 22 -2.71 6.24 -0.52
CA PHE A 22 -2.22 6.55 0.81
C PHE A 22 -0.71 6.29 0.94
N THR A 23 -0.11 6.89 1.96
CA THR A 23 1.28 6.64 2.35
C THR A 23 1.37 6.48 3.87
N LEU A 24 2.03 5.42 4.35
CA LEU A 24 2.26 5.12 5.77
C LEU A 24 3.75 4.96 6.08
N TRP A 25 4.14 5.44 7.25
CA TRP A 25 5.47 5.26 7.84
C TRP A 25 5.40 4.33 9.05
N LEU A 26 6.43 3.52 9.20
CA LEU A 26 6.61 2.65 10.36
C LEU A 26 7.19 3.46 11.52
N ASN A 27 6.49 3.41 12.64
CA ASN A 27 6.92 4.03 13.89
C ASN A 27 7.07 2.97 14.98
N THR A 28 7.84 3.30 16.00
CA THR A 28 8.05 2.46 17.17
C THR A 28 7.74 3.29 18.41
N SER A 29 6.85 2.79 19.28
CA SER A 29 6.53 3.45 20.54
C SER A 29 7.73 3.42 21.50
N LYS A 30 7.66 4.19 22.59
CA LYS A 30 8.68 4.14 23.66
C LYS A 30 8.86 2.73 24.27
N GLU A 31 7.83 1.90 24.17
CA GLU A 31 7.80 0.52 24.67
C GLU A 31 8.22 -0.50 23.59
N GLY A 32 8.63 -0.05 22.39
CA GLY A 32 9.06 -0.93 21.31
C GLY A 32 7.93 -1.44 20.40
N ASN A 33 6.68 -1.01 20.61
CA ASN A 33 5.55 -1.47 19.80
C ASN A 33 5.56 -0.77 18.43
N LYS A 34 5.58 -1.56 17.34
CA LYS A 34 5.50 -1.07 15.96
C LYS A 34 4.06 -0.64 15.62
N TYR A 35 3.89 0.53 15.01
CA TYR A 35 2.60 1.03 14.51
C TYR A 35 2.79 1.87 13.24
N LEU A 36 1.72 2.08 12.47
CA LEU A 36 1.78 2.81 11.20
C LEU A 36 1.02 4.13 11.29
N THR A 37 1.61 5.22 10.80
CA THR A 37 0.91 6.50 10.65
C THR A 37 1.19 7.10 9.29
N GLY A 38 0.29 7.90 8.76
CA GLY A 38 0.56 8.65 7.56
C GLY A 38 -0.63 9.45 7.07
N TYR A 39 -0.78 9.51 5.75
CA TYR A 39 -1.77 10.36 5.10
C TYR A 39 -2.48 9.64 3.95
N ASP A 40 -3.77 9.94 3.77
CA ASP A 40 -4.53 9.57 2.58
C ASP A 40 -4.23 10.53 1.41
N PHE A 41 -4.83 10.26 0.25
CA PHE A 41 -4.71 11.09 -0.96
C PHE A 41 -5.22 12.53 -0.78
N ASN A 42 -6.11 12.77 0.17
CA ASN A 42 -6.63 14.09 0.54
C ASN A 42 -5.76 14.80 1.59
N LYS A 43 -4.66 14.18 2.02
CA LYS A 43 -3.76 14.64 3.09
C LYS A 43 -4.41 14.67 4.48
N ASN A 44 -5.47 13.90 4.69
CA ASN A 44 -6.01 13.63 6.02
C ASN A 44 -5.08 12.65 6.75
N ARG A 45 -4.97 12.82 8.07
CA ARG A 45 -4.15 11.94 8.90
C ARG A 45 -4.83 10.58 9.04
N ILE A 46 -4.04 9.53 8.89
CA ILE A 46 -4.49 8.14 9.01
C ILE A 46 -3.54 7.33 9.89
N ILE A 47 -4.06 6.27 10.48
CA ILE A 47 -3.31 5.33 11.32
C ILE A 47 -3.64 3.90 10.92
N GLY A 48 -2.60 3.05 10.82
CA GLY A 48 -2.71 1.66 10.43
C GLY A 48 -2.36 0.72 11.57
N PHE A 49 -3.16 -0.33 11.74
CA PHE A 49 -2.93 -1.38 12.73
C PHE A 49 -2.75 -2.74 12.06
N TYR A 50 -1.68 -3.44 12.45
CA TYR A 50 -1.47 -4.83 12.07
C TYR A 50 -2.39 -5.75 12.85
N ASN A 51 -2.99 -6.71 12.16
CA ASN A 51 -3.74 -7.77 12.79
C ASN A 51 -2.84 -8.99 13.03
N LYS A 52 -2.70 -9.40 14.29
CA LYS A 52 -1.90 -10.60 14.66
C LYS A 52 -2.46 -11.92 14.13
N LYS A 53 -3.73 -11.97 13.72
CA LYS A 53 -4.42 -13.19 13.24
C LYS A 53 -4.79 -13.14 11.75
N ALA A 54 -4.01 -12.38 10.96
CA ALA A 54 -4.23 -12.20 9.53
C ALA A 54 -4.38 -13.55 8.79
N ASN A 55 -5.39 -13.64 7.92
CA ASN A 55 -5.67 -14.75 7.01
C ASN A 55 -6.66 -14.30 5.92
N ASP A 56 -7.07 -15.18 5.02
CA ASP A 56 -7.99 -14.84 3.92
C ASP A 56 -9.32 -14.20 4.40
N LYS A 57 -9.75 -14.47 5.63
CA LYS A 57 -10.95 -13.89 6.26
C LYS A 57 -10.67 -12.71 7.18
N GLN A 58 -9.40 -12.47 7.52
CA GLN A 58 -9.00 -11.40 8.44
C GLN A 58 -7.88 -10.55 7.82
N PRO A 59 -8.11 -9.25 7.60
CA PRO A 59 -7.12 -8.42 6.94
C PRO A 59 -5.83 -8.32 7.76
N SER A 60 -4.71 -8.22 7.06
CA SER A 60 -3.38 -8.00 7.63
C SER A 60 -3.26 -6.61 8.23
N ILE A 61 -3.83 -5.60 7.56
CA ILE A 61 -3.79 -4.21 8.01
C ILE A 61 -5.18 -3.58 7.86
N ARG A 62 -5.58 -2.83 8.89
CA ARG A 62 -6.74 -1.94 8.88
C ARG A 62 -6.28 -0.52 9.11
N ILE A 63 -6.79 0.40 8.32
CA ILE A 63 -6.43 1.81 8.37
C ILE A 63 -7.68 2.62 8.71
N TYR A 64 -7.50 3.58 9.62
CA TYR A 64 -8.54 4.45 10.14
C TYR A 64 -8.15 5.91 9.96
N GLY A 65 -9.14 6.79 9.88
CA GLY A 65 -8.92 8.23 9.98
C GLY A 65 -8.47 8.64 11.38
N VAL A 66 -7.90 9.83 11.46
CA VAL A 66 -7.51 10.48 12.71
C VAL A 66 -8.14 11.85 12.77
N ASP A 67 -8.83 12.15 13.87
CA ASP A 67 -9.49 13.44 14.07
C ASP A 67 -8.49 14.57 14.44
N GLU A 68 -9.02 15.77 14.62
CA GLU A 68 -8.23 16.97 14.96
C GLU A 68 -7.51 16.86 16.31
N GLU A 69 -8.08 16.08 17.24
CA GLU A 69 -7.48 15.80 18.55
C GLU A 69 -6.42 14.68 18.48
N GLY A 70 -6.23 14.05 17.32
CA GLY A 70 -5.30 12.96 17.12
C GLY A 70 -5.84 11.59 17.51
N LYS A 71 -7.15 11.46 17.75
CA LYS A 71 -7.80 10.18 18.08
C LYS A 71 -8.24 9.46 16.81
N THR A 72 -8.16 8.14 16.87
CA THR A 72 -8.60 7.27 15.79
C THR A 72 -10.12 7.32 15.65
N THR A 73 -10.60 7.53 14.42
CA THR A 73 -12.03 7.46 14.12
C THR A 73 -12.55 6.03 14.22
N ALA A 74 -13.84 5.86 14.53
CA ALA A 74 -14.45 4.53 14.56
C ALA A 74 -14.54 3.87 13.16
N GLU A 75 -14.56 4.69 12.11
CA GLU A 75 -14.68 4.22 10.73
C GLU A 75 -13.34 3.75 10.16
N GLU A 76 -13.33 2.49 9.68
CA GLU A 76 -12.25 1.91 8.89
C GLU A 76 -12.35 2.44 7.46
N ILE A 77 -11.29 3.08 6.98
CA ILE A 77 -11.27 3.70 5.65
C ILE A 77 -10.62 2.80 4.60
N ILE A 78 -9.69 1.93 4.99
CA ILE A 78 -8.97 1.02 4.09
C ILE A 78 -8.72 -0.31 4.80
N THR A 79 -8.95 -1.40 4.06
CA THR A 79 -8.71 -2.77 4.49
C THR A 79 -7.71 -3.44 3.55
N LEU A 80 -6.66 -4.10 4.07
CA LEU A 80 -5.61 -4.73 3.26
C LEU A 80 -5.26 -6.15 3.73
N TRP A 81 -5.00 -7.04 2.78
CA TRP A 81 -4.51 -8.41 2.96
C TRP A 81 -3.16 -8.58 2.30
N ASP A 82 -2.30 -9.40 2.90
CA ASP A 82 -1.07 -9.84 2.24
C ASP A 82 -1.40 -10.59 0.95
N THR A 83 -0.66 -10.26 -0.10
CA THR A 83 -0.87 -10.81 -1.43
C THR A 83 0.47 -11.00 -2.12
N THR A 84 0.56 -12.05 -2.94
CA THR A 84 1.70 -12.26 -3.84
C THR A 84 1.24 -11.93 -5.26
N PHE A 85 1.80 -10.88 -5.84
CA PHE A 85 1.40 -10.41 -7.17
C PHE A 85 1.90 -11.37 -8.25
N LYS A 86 1.00 -12.14 -8.87
CA LYS A 86 1.33 -13.15 -9.91
C LYS A 86 2.23 -12.63 -11.03
N THR A 87 2.07 -11.36 -11.42
CA THR A 87 2.83 -10.73 -12.51
C THR A 87 4.29 -10.46 -12.18
N SER A 88 4.64 -10.28 -10.90
CA SER A 88 6.00 -9.93 -10.48
C SER A 88 6.62 -10.93 -9.51
N GLY A 89 5.82 -11.84 -8.94
CA GLY A 89 6.24 -12.73 -7.86
C GLY A 89 6.58 -12.02 -6.55
N LYS A 90 6.29 -10.70 -6.44
CA LYS A 90 6.58 -9.90 -5.26
C LYS A 90 5.41 -9.93 -4.30
N ASP A 91 5.74 -10.00 -3.02
CA ASP A 91 4.78 -9.82 -1.94
C ASP A 91 4.45 -8.34 -1.75
N GLY A 92 3.20 -8.08 -1.41
CA GLY A 92 2.71 -6.77 -1.04
C GLY A 92 1.33 -6.92 -0.41
N LEU A 93 0.49 -5.93 -0.65
CA LEU A 93 -0.84 -5.85 -0.06
C LEU A 93 -1.87 -5.56 -1.15
N SER A 94 -3.04 -6.17 -1.02
CA SER A 94 -4.21 -5.80 -1.83
C SER A 94 -5.43 -5.67 -0.95
N GLY A 95 -6.36 -4.81 -1.34
CA GLY A 95 -7.60 -4.66 -0.62
C GLY A 95 -8.44 -3.54 -1.21
N TYR A 96 -9.17 -2.82 -0.35
CA TYR A 96 -10.13 -1.83 -0.81
C TYR A 96 -10.32 -0.66 0.16
N THR A 97 -10.82 0.48 -0.35
CA THR A 97 -11.35 1.58 0.46
C THR A 97 -12.75 1.23 1.02
N ASN A 98 -13.24 1.98 2.00
CA ASN A 98 -14.64 1.91 2.46
C ASN A 98 -15.65 2.11 1.32
N GLU A 99 -15.29 2.91 0.30
CA GLU A 99 -16.03 3.12 -0.95
C GLU A 99 -15.87 2.00 -1.98
N LYS A 100 -15.19 0.90 -1.63
CA LYS A 100 -14.96 -0.29 -2.48
C LYS A 100 -14.08 -0.05 -3.70
N GLU A 101 -13.22 0.96 -3.66
CA GLU A 101 -12.18 1.11 -4.67
C GLU A 101 -11.04 0.14 -4.40
N ASN A 102 -10.56 -0.53 -5.44
CA ASN A 102 -9.48 -1.50 -5.31
C ASN A 102 -8.14 -0.80 -5.05
N ILE A 103 -7.35 -1.38 -4.16
CA ILE A 103 -6.03 -0.88 -3.78
C ILE A 103 -5.00 -1.98 -3.93
N ILE A 104 -3.84 -1.60 -4.46
CA ILE A 104 -2.59 -2.34 -4.31
C ILE A 104 -1.63 -1.51 -3.47
N ALA A 105 -0.90 -2.15 -2.58
CA ALA A 105 0.09 -1.49 -1.76
C ALA A 105 1.38 -2.29 -1.67
N PHE A 106 2.49 -1.57 -1.50
CA PHE A 106 3.82 -2.15 -1.50
C PHE A 106 4.55 -1.77 -0.21
N TYR A 107 5.25 -2.75 0.35
CA TYR A 107 6.16 -2.54 1.46
C TYR A 107 7.43 -1.83 0.99
N GLY A 108 7.89 -0.89 1.80
CA GLY A 108 9.21 -0.29 1.74
C GLY A 108 10.18 -1.02 2.67
N ASP A 109 11.38 -0.46 2.80
CA ASP A 109 12.40 -0.97 3.73
C ASP A 109 12.02 -0.58 5.17
N GLU A 110 11.93 -1.56 6.08
CA GLU A 110 11.61 -1.31 7.49
C GLU A 110 12.73 -0.57 8.25
N THR A 111 13.95 -0.56 7.71
CA THR A 111 15.12 0.11 8.31
C THR A 111 15.24 1.58 7.92
N ASP A 112 14.60 1.99 6.83
CA ASP A 112 14.63 3.38 6.33
C ASP A 112 13.41 4.17 6.82
N THR A 113 13.54 4.77 8.00
CA THR A 113 12.49 5.60 8.61
C THR A 113 12.23 6.91 7.87
N LYS A 114 13.10 7.32 6.94
CA LYS A 114 12.89 8.54 6.13
C LYS A 114 11.97 8.28 4.95
N ARG A 115 11.78 7.02 4.57
CA ARG A 115 10.91 6.63 3.46
C ARG A 115 9.62 6.00 3.97
N PRO A 116 8.54 6.10 3.19
CA PRO A 116 7.32 5.38 3.50
C PRO A 116 7.56 3.89 3.58
N TYR A 117 6.98 3.28 4.61
CA TYR A 117 7.00 1.83 4.78
C TYR A 117 5.88 1.15 4.00
N ILE A 118 4.73 1.80 3.80
CA ILE A 118 3.69 1.28 2.90
C ILE A 118 3.21 2.41 2.01
N LYS A 119 3.20 2.15 0.70
CA LYS A 119 2.54 3.02 -0.29
C LYS A 119 1.42 2.28 -0.97
N GLY A 120 0.21 2.82 -0.89
CA GLY A 120 -0.97 2.31 -1.57
C GLY A 120 -1.33 3.14 -2.79
N TYR A 121 -1.82 2.46 -3.81
CA TYR A 121 -2.27 3.06 -5.07
C TYR A 121 -3.63 2.49 -5.44
N PHE A 122 -4.48 3.34 -6.02
CA PHE A 122 -5.72 2.87 -6.63
C PHE A 122 -5.40 1.95 -7.81
N ALA A 123 -5.93 0.74 -7.76
CA ALA A 123 -5.86 -0.20 -8.86
C ALA A 123 -7.06 0.06 -9.78
N LYS A 124 -6.82 0.68 -10.94
CA LYS A 124 -7.83 0.77 -11.99
C LYS A 124 -8.16 -0.65 -12.49
N ASN A 125 -9.46 -0.93 -12.62
CA ASN A 125 -9.95 -2.09 -13.36
C ASN A 125 -9.73 -1.90 -14.87
#